data_AF-T1GHF4-F1
#
_entry.id   AF-T1GHF4-F1
#
_cell.length_a   1.000
_cell.length_b   1.000
_cell.length_c   1.000
_cell.angle_alpha   90.00
_cell.angle_beta   90.00
_cell.angle_gamma   90.00
#
_symmetry.space_group_name_H-M   'P 1'
#
loop_
_entity.id
_entity.type
_entity.pdbx_description
1 polymer ?
#
loop_
_entity_poly.entity_id
_entity_poly.type
_entity_poly.pdbx_seq_one_letter_code
_entity_poly.pdbx_strand_id
1 'polypeptide(L)'
;MISAGLLKITKARLEDSGKYLCWVNNTAGEETIQVSLTVTAPLTAHLQPQVQTVDVDKDAQFQCIVSGHPVHDVNWLHDGKPILKDNRIEL
;
A
#
# COMPACT_ATOMS: atom_id res chain seq x y z
N MET A 1 2.32 -29.60 31.27
CA MET A 1 1.31 -28.51 31.35
C MET A 1 1.46 -27.66 30.10
N ILE A 2 0.36 -27.27 29.47
CA ILE A 2 0.35 -26.41 28.28
C ILE A 2 -0.42 -25.13 28.66
N SER A 3 0.18 -23.96 28.45
CA SER A 3 -0.46 -22.65 28.62
C SER A 3 -0.49 -21.95 27.26
N ALA A 4 -1.58 -21.25 26.95
CA ALA A 4 -1.76 -20.55 25.69
C ALA A 4 -2.18 -19.09 25.94
N GLY A 5 -1.57 -18.16 25.22
CA GLY A 5 -1.93 -16.74 25.18
C GLY A 5 -2.40 -16.33 23.79
N LEU A 6 -3.59 -15.72 23.70
CA LEU A 6 -4.16 -15.24 22.44
C LEU A 6 -4.16 -13.71 22.41
N LEU A 7 -3.52 -13.13 21.39
CA LEU A 7 -3.69 -11.73 21.03
C LEU A 7 -4.70 -11.63 19.88
N LYS A 8 -5.81 -10.92 20.10
CA LYS A 8 -6.84 -10.66 19.08
C LYS A 8 -6.95 -9.16 18.81
N ILE A 9 -6.61 -8.75 17.59
CA ILE A 9 -6.79 -7.37 17.12
C ILE A 9 -8.11 -7.31 16.34
N THR A 10 -9.10 -6.59 16.86
CA THR A 10 -10.40 -6.42 16.19
C THR A 10 -10.42 -5.13 15.39
N LYS A 11 -10.97 -5.17 14.16
CA LYS A 11 -11.03 -4.01 13.25
C LYS A 11 -9.64 -3.41 13.03
N ALA A 12 -8.70 -4.26 12.59
CA ALA A 12 -7.32 -3.87 12.37
C ALA A 12 -7.21 -2.68 11.40
N ARG A 13 -6.26 -1.79 11.68
CA ARG A 13 -5.95 -0.58 10.93
C ARG A 13 -4.50 -0.63 10.44
N LEU A 14 -4.15 0.24 9.50
CA LEU A 14 -2.81 0.23 8.90
C LEU A 14 -1.71 0.40 9.96
N GLU A 15 -1.94 1.23 10.97
CA GLU A 15 -1.05 1.46 12.11
C GLU A 15 -0.82 0.24 13.00
N ASP A 16 -1.66 -0.79 12.92
CA ASP A 16 -1.45 -2.05 13.67
C ASP A 16 -0.38 -2.93 12.99
N SER A 17 0.06 -2.59 11.77
CA SER A 17 1.14 -3.31 11.09
C SER A 17 2.46 -3.16 11.84
N GLY A 18 3.19 -4.26 11.99
CA GLY A 18 4.46 -4.24 12.71
C GLY A 18 4.87 -5.61 13.23
N LYS A 19 5.92 -5.61 14.03
CA LYS A 19 6.45 -6.80 14.70
C LYS A 19 5.82 -6.91 16.09
N TYR A 20 5.24 -8.06 16.39
CA TYR A 20 4.71 -8.41 17.70
C TYR A 20 5.58 -9.47 18.34
N LEU A 21 5.83 -9.31 19.64
CA LEU A 21 6.62 -10.25 20.45
C LEU A 21 5.71 -10.95 21.45
N CYS A 22 5.82 -12.27 21.52
CA CYS A 22 5.30 -13.05 22.63
C CYS A 22 6.47 -13.40 23.53
N TRP A 23 6.53 -12.76 24.69
CA TRP A 23 7.51 -13.04 25.73
C TRP A 23 6.85 -13.90 26.81
N VAL A 24 7.50 -14.99 27.19
CA VAL A 24 7.00 -15.97 28.16
C VAL A 24 8.09 -16.26 29.18
N ASN A 25 7.72 -16.43 30.45
CA ASN A 25 8.68 -16.78 31.50
C ASN A 25 8.12 -17.79 32.51
N ASN A 26 9.02 -18.43 33.23
CA ASN A 26 8.72 -19.25 34.41
C ASN A 26 9.89 -19.14 35.41
N THR A 27 9.85 -19.92 36.50
CA THR A 27 10.89 -19.88 37.53
C THR A 27 12.28 -20.33 37.06
N ALA A 28 12.37 -20.99 35.91
CA ALA A 28 13.62 -21.50 35.35
C ALA A 28 14.20 -20.60 34.24
N GLY A 29 13.41 -19.68 33.66
CA GLY A 29 13.90 -18.78 32.61
C GLY A 29 12.79 -18.09 31.82
N GLU A 30 13.19 -17.47 30.71
CA GLU A 30 12.31 -16.75 29.78
C GLU A 30 12.65 -17.07 28.31
N GLU A 31 11.67 -16.90 27.44
CA GLU A 31 11.81 -17.06 25.99
C GLU A 31 10.97 -16.00 25.26
N THR A 32 11.41 -15.58 24.07
CA THR A 32 10.69 -14.61 23.24
C THR A 32 10.60 -15.11 21.80
N ILE A 33 9.41 -15.03 21.23
CA ILE A 33 9.17 -15.32 19.81
C ILE A 33 8.54 -14.10 19.13
N GLN A 34 8.82 -13.92 17.84
CA GLN A 34 8.34 -12.78 17.05
C GLN A 34 7.42 -13.23 15.90
N VAL A 35 6.38 -12.43 15.64
CA VAL A 35 5.56 -12.52 14.43
C VAL A 35 5.42 -11.13 13.78
N SER A 36 5.28 -11.08 12.46
CA SER A 36 5.00 -9.84 11.73
C SER A 36 3.54 -9.81 11.28
N LEU A 37 2.87 -8.69 11.52
CA LEU A 37 1.54 -8.39 10.99
C LEU A 37 1.66 -7.33 9.91
N THR A 38 1.03 -7.58 8.77
CA THR A 38 0.82 -6.59 7.70
C THR A 38 -0.68 -6.43 7.50
N VAL A 39 -1.17 -5.20 7.70
CA VAL A 39 -2.57 -4.84 7.43
C VAL A 39 -2.64 -4.14 6.09
N THR A 40 -3.58 -4.53 5.24
CA THR A 40 -3.77 -3.97 3.90
C THR A 40 -5.05 -3.15 3.82
N ALA A 41 -5.11 -2.26 2.83
CA ALA A 41 -6.30 -1.45 2.54
C ALA A 41 -6.62 -1.51 1.04
N PRO A 42 -7.92 -1.60 0.67
CA PRO A 42 -8.34 -1.59 -0.73
C PRO A 42 -7.77 -0.38 -1.48
N LEU A 43 -7.36 -0.60 -2.73
CA LEU A 43 -6.90 0.47 -3.60
C LEU A 43 -8.10 1.25 -4.16
N THR A 44 -8.01 2.57 -4.11
CA THR A 44 -8.92 3.48 -4.81
C THR A 44 -8.10 4.49 -5.60
N ALA A 45 -8.57 4.85 -6.78
CA ALA A 45 -7.86 5.76 -7.68
C ALA A 45 -8.79 6.80 -8.29
N HIS A 46 -8.26 8.01 -8.48
CA HIS A 46 -8.95 9.13 -9.11
C HIS A 46 -8.04 9.82 -10.11
N LEU A 47 -8.57 10.09 -11.31
CA LEU A 47 -7.87 10.82 -12.37
C LEU A 47 -8.36 12.28 -12.42
N GLN A 48 -7.43 13.22 -12.50
CA GLN A 48 -7.73 14.64 -12.67
C GLN A 48 -6.76 15.34 -13.64
N PRO A 49 -7.24 16.28 -14.47
CA PRO A 49 -8.66 16.52 -14.76
C PRO A 49 -9.27 15.35 -15.54
N GLN A 50 -10.59 15.16 -15.47
CA GLN A 50 -11.26 14.14 -16.30
C GLN A 50 -11.33 14.52 -17.78
N VAL A 51 -11.35 15.83 -18.05
CA VAL A 51 -11.36 16.38 -19.40
C VAL A 51 -10.39 17.55 -19.42
N GLN A 52 -9.56 17.60 -20.46
CA GLN A 52 -8.65 18.69 -20.70
C GLN A 52 -8.67 19.03 -22.19
N THR A 53 -8.64 20.33 -22.50
CA THR A 53 -8.47 20.84 -23.86
C THR A 53 -7.24 21.73 -23.84
N VAL A 54 -6.29 21.46 -24.73
CA VAL A 54 -5.03 22.21 -24.85
C VAL A 54 -4.85 22.63 -26.30
N ASP A 55 -4.24 23.80 -26.50
CA ASP A 55 -3.85 24.26 -27.83
C ASP A 55 -2.68 23.43 -28.36
N VAL A 56 -2.46 23.49 -29.67
CA VAL A 56 -1.29 22.88 -30.32
C VAL A 56 0.00 23.43 -29.70
N ASP A 57 1.00 22.55 -29.52
CA ASP A 57 2.30 22.83 -28.90
C ASP A 57 2.25 23.29 -27.43
N LYS A 58 1.14 23.03 -26.73
CA LYS A 58 1.02 23.20 -25.28
C LYS A 58 1.02 21.87 -24.55
N ASP A 59 1.50 21.89 -23.31
CA ASP A 59 1.60 20.70 -22.48
C ASP A 59 0.24 20.31 -21.91
N ALA A 60 0.02 18.99 -21.83
CA ALA A 60 -1.15 18.38 -21.22
C ALA A 60 -0.72 17.55 -20.02
N GLN A 61 -1.39 17.71 -18.88
CA GLN A 61 -1.07 16.95 -17.66
C GLN A 61 -2.30 16.27 -17.07
N PHE A 62 -2.12 15.01 -16.67
CA PHE A 62 -3.08 14.26 -15.87
C PHE A 62 -2.40 13.76 -14.60
N GLN A 63 -3.18 13.62 -13.53
CA GLN A 63 -2.71 13.08 -12.27
C GLN A 63 -3.57 11.88 -11.88
N CYS A 64 -2.91 10.76 -11.58
CA CYS A 64 -3.52 9.58 -10.98
C CYS A 64 -3.26 9.62 -9.47
N ILE A 65 -4.29 9.95 -8.70
CA ILE A 65 -4.25 9.95 -7.24
C ILE A 65 -4.69 8.57 -6.77
N VAL A 66 -3.79 7.84 -6.12
CA VAL A 66 -4.05 6.50 -5.59
C VAL A 66 -4.00 6.52 -4.06
N SER A 67 -4.95 5.84 -3.42
CA SER A 67 -4.94 5.56 -1.98
C SER A 67 -5.17 4.07 -1.72
N GLY A 68 -4.74 3.60 -0.54
CA GLY A 68 -4.76 2.19 -0.16
C GLY A 68 -3.35 1.68 0.13
N HIS A 69 -3.21 0.40 0.46
CA HIS A 69 -1.92 -0.18 0.85
C HIS A 69 -1.84 -1.69 0.60
N PRO A 70 -0.72 -2.21 0.05
CA PRO A 70 0.38 -1.48 -0.57
C PRO A 70 0.03 -1.02 -2.00
N VAL A 71 0.60 0.13 -2.41
CA VAL A 71 0.60 0.54 -3.83
C VAL A 71 1.91 0.03 -4.44
N HIS A 72 1.81 -0.80 -5.48
CA HIS A 72 3.00 -1.35 -6.16
C HIS A 72 3.42 -0.45 -7.31
N ASP A 73 2.59 -0.34 -8.35
CA ASP A 73 2.90 0.39 -9.57
C ASP A 73 1.72 1.25 -10.01
N VAL A 74 2.02 2.43 -10.58
CA VAL A 74 1.04 3.29 -11.26
C VAL A 74 1.42 3.33 -12.74
N ASN A 75 0.63 2.69 -13.58
CA ASN A 75 0.88 2.57 -15.01
C ASN A 75 -0.14 3.37 -15.81
N TRP A 76 0.32 4.07 -16.84
CA TRP A 76 -0.54 4.83 -17.74
C TRP A 76 -0.80 4.07 -19.04
N LEU A 77 -2.06 4.15 -19.49
CA LEU A 77 -2.50 3.55 -20.75
C LEU A 77 -3.11 4.62 -21.64
N HIS A 78 -2.78 4.57 -22.92
CA HIS A 78 -3.44 5.34 -23.97
C HIS A 78 -4.18 4.36 -24.88
N ASP A 79 -5.51 4.50 -24.98
CA ASP A 79 -6.38 3.59 -25.74
C ASP A 79 -6.16 2.09 -25.41
N GLY A 80 -5.96 1.80 -24.13
CA GLY A 80 -5.73 0.44 -23.63
C GLY A 80 -4.33 -0.11 -23.89
N LYS A 81 -3.39 0.70 -24.39
CA LYS A 81 -1.98 0.30 -24.60
C LYS A 81 -1.05 1.01 -23.62
N PRO A 82 -0.03 0.32 -23.08
CA PRO A 82 0.95 0.95 -22.19
C PRO A 82 1.65 2.13 -22.86
N ILE A 83 1.80 3.23 -22.14
CA ILE A 83 2.59 4.38 -22.57
C ILE A 83 4.07 4.11 -22.27
N LEU A 84 4.94 4.44 -23.21
CA LEU A 84 6.39 4.41 -23.02
C LEU A 84 6.90 5.85 -22.91
N LYS A 85 7.86 6.07 -22.01
CA LYS A 85 8.56 7.35 -21.89
C LYS A 85 9.37 7.62 -23.17
N ASP A 86 9.27 8.84 -23.69
CA ASP A 86 10.05 9.31 -24.84
C ASP A 86 10.43 10.81 -24.69
N ASN A 87 10.83 11.46 -25.78
CA ASN A 87 11.20 12.89 -25.77
C ASN A 87 10.00 13.85 -25.61
N ARG A 88 8.76 13.37 -25.72
CA ARG A 88 7.52 14.17 -25.63
C ARG A 88 6.63 13.75 -24.45
N ILE A 89 6.76 12.53 -23.96
CA ILE A 89 5.93 11.96 -22.89
C ILE A 89 6.79 11.63 -21.67
N GLU A 90 6.45 12.27 -20.56
CA GLU A 90 7.00 12.03 -19.22
C GLU A 90 5.97 11.25 -18.38
N LEU A 91 6.42 10.25 -17.61
CA LEU A 91 5.60 9.38 -16.75
C LEU A 91 6.08 9.45 -15.30
#